data_AF-A0A6N7C7F3-F1
#
_entry.id   AF-A0A6N7C7F3-F1
#
_cell.length_a   1.000
_cell.length_b   1.000
_cell.length_c   1.000
_cell.angle_alpha   90.00
_cell.angle_beta   90.00
_cell.angle_gamma   90.00
#
_symmetry.space_group_name_H-M   'P 1'
#
loop_
_entity.id
_entity.type
_entity.pdbx_description
1 polymer ?
#
loop_
_entity_poly.entity_id
_entity_poly.type
_entity_poly.pdbx_seq_one_letter_code
_entity_poly.pdbx_strand_id
1 'polypeptide(L)' 'MWVLLLHLVLRSFAAGLVCDLDAVTAGLTLPHSSGAADGHANRSKMLKRQMYRRANFDLLRKRVIYAG' A
#
# COMPACT_ATOMS: atom_id res chain seq x y z
N MET A 1 -17.88 2.06 25.32
CA MET A 1 -18.08 2.32 23.87
C MET A 1 -16.82 2.00 23.05
N TRP A 2 -15.64 2.52 23.37
CA TRP A 2 -14.39 2.30 22.61
C TRP A 2 -13.88 0.85 22.57
N VAL A 3 -14.05 0.08 23.64
CA VAL A 3 -13.64 -1.34 23.71
C VAL A 3 -14.38 -2.22 22.69
N LEU A 4 -15.65 -1.91 22.41
CA LEU A 4 -16.44 -2.69 21.44
C LEU A 4 -15.97 -2.47 20.00
N LEU A 5 -15.49 -1.27 19.67
CA LEU A 5 -14.91 -0.97 18.36
C LEU A 5 -13.59 -1.74 18.15
N LEU A 6 -12.77 -1.88 19.20
CA LEU A 6 -11.55 -2.69 19.14
C LEU A 6 -11.86 -4.15 18.81
N HIS A 7 -12.89 -4.73 19.45
CA HIS A 7 -13.32 -6.10 19.16
C HIS A 7 -13.79 -6.28 17.71
N LEU A 8 -14.49 -5.30 17.14
CA LEU A 8 -14.93 -5.36 15.75
C LEU A 8 -13.74 -5.29 14.78
N VAL A 9 -12.78 -4.40 15.03
CA VAL A 9 -11.57 -4.23 14.21
C VAL A 9 -10.71 -5.50 14.20
N LEU A 10 -10.54 -6.15 15.36
CA LEU A 10 -9.78 -7.39 15.45
C LEU A 10 -10.49 -8.55 14.73
N ARG A 11 -11.82 -8.63 14.83
CA ARG A 11 -12.62 -9.65 14.14
C ARG A 11 -12.54 -9.50 12.61
N SER A 12 -12.69 -8.28 12.09
CA SER A 12 -12.60 -8.04 10.65
C SER A 12 -11.19 -8.27 10.11
N PHE A 13 -10.15 -7.91 10.88
CA PHE A 13 -8.77 -8.20 10.54
C PHE A 13 -8.50 -9.71 10.44
N ALA A 14 -8.91 -10.48 11.45
CA ALA A 14 -8.75 -11.93 11.45
C ALA A 14 -9.52 -12.59 10.29
N ALA A 15 -10.74 -12.13 10.01
CA ALA A 15 -11.52 -12.61 8.87
C ALA A 15 -10.80 -12.33 7.53
N GLY A 16 -10.22 -11.13 7.37
CA GLY A 16 -9.43 -10.78 6.19
C GLY A 16 -8.21 -11.68 6.01
N LEU A 17 -7.46 -11.96 7.10
CA LEU A 17 -6.33 -12.88 7.05
C LEU A 17 -6.72 -14.31 6.64
N VAL A 18 -7.87 -14.79 7.08
CA VAL A 18 -8.38 -16.11 6.68
C VAL A 18 -8.76 -16.12 5.20
N CYS A 19 -9.40 -15.06 4.71
CA CYS A 19 -9.72 -14.92 3.28
C CYS A 19 -8.46 -14.89 2.40
N ASP A 20 -7.39 -14.25 2.87
CA ASP A 20 -6.14 -14.06 2.13
C ASP A 20 -5.06 -15.11 2.49
N LEU A 21 -5.44 -16.23 3.11
CA LEU A 21 -4.50 -17.21 3.67
C LEU A 21 -3.46 -17.70 2.65
N ASP A 22 -3.89 -18.04 1.42
CA ASP A 22 -3.00 -18.49 0.36
C ASP A 22 -1.92 -17.45 0.01
N ALA A 23 -2.32 -16.17 -0.04
CA ALA A 23 -1.39 -15.08 -0.31
C ALA A 23 -0.41 -14.86 0.84
N VAL A 24 -0.86 -14.99 2.10
CA VAL A 24 -0.01 -14.89 3.29
C VAL A 24 0.99 -16.05 3.32
N THR A 25 0.54 -17.28 3.09
CA THR A 25 1.40 -18.47 3.03
C THR A 25 2.43 -18.34 1.91
N ALA A 26 2.03 -17.90 0.72
CA ALA A 26 2.93 -17.64 -0.38
C ALA A 26 3.97 -16.55 -0.04
N GLY A 27 3.55 -15.46 0.60
CA GLY A 27 4.44 -14.36 1.02
C GLY A 27 5.47 -14.76 2.09
N LEU A 28 5.18 -15.79 2.90
CA LEU A 28 6.12 -16.31 3.91
C LEU A 28 7.01 -17.45 3.38
N THR A 29 6.57 -18.16 2.34
CA THR A 29 7.26 -19.37 1.84
C THR A 29 8.13 -19.08 0.63
N LEU A 30 7.73 -18.14 -0.22
CA LEU A 30 8.46 -17.80 -1.44
C LEU A 30 9.57 -16.78 -1.16
N PRO A 31 10.67 -16.80 -1.93
CA PRO A 31 11.77 -15.83 -1.79
C PRO A 31 11.42 -14.43 -2.35
N HIS A 32 10.20 -14.24 -2.87
CA HIS A 32 9.77 -13.00 -3.49
C HIS A 32 9.30 -12.00 -2.44
N SER A 33 9.76 -10.76 -2.54
CA SER A 33 9.31 -9.68 -1.65
C SER A 33 8.56 -8.60 -2.43
N SER A 34 7.53 -8.02 -1.80
CA SER A 34 6.81 -6.86 -2.33
C SER A 34 7.61 -5.56 -2.20
N GLY A 35 8.80 -5.58 -1.59
CA GLY A 35 9.55 -4.37 -1.21
C GLY A 35 9.88 -3.44 -2.37
N ALA A 36 10.19 -3.99 -3.56
CA ALA A 36 10.41 -3.17 -4.76
C ALA A 36 9.12 -2.45 -5.21
N ALA A 37 8.00 -3.18 -5.24
CA ALA A 37 6.69 -2.63 -5.60
C ALA A 37 6.23 -1.57 -4.59
N ASP A 38 6.41 -1.84 -3.29
CA ASP A 38 6.11 -0.90 -2.20
C ASP A 38 6.98 0.34 -2.27
N GLY A 39 8.25 0.19 -2.62
CA GLY A 39 9.18 1.30 -2.87
C GLY A 39 8.71 2.21 -4.02
N HIS A 40 8.30 1.62 -5.15
CA HIS A 40 7.73 2.37 -6.27
C HIS A 40 6.44 3.09 -5.89
N ALA A 41 5.55 2.43 -5.14
CA ALA A 41 4.31 3.03 -4.65
C ALA A 41 4.59 4.18 -3.67
N ASN A 42 5.56 4.03 -2.76
CA ASN A 42 5.95 5.08 -1.83
C ASN A 42 6.55 6.29 -2.56
N ARG A 43 7.44 6.07 -3.53
CA ARG A 43 8.01 7.14 -4.36
C ARG A 43 6.92 7.89 -5.12
N SER A 44 5.97 7.17 -5.73
CA SER A 44 4.83 7.79 -6.41
C SER A 44 3.98 8.64 -5.47
N LYS A 45 3.65 8.12 -4.27
CA LYS A 45 2.94 8.87 -3.22
C LYS A 45 3.71 10.11 -2.79
N MET A 46 5.03 10.02 -2.62
CA MET A 46 5.89 11.15 -2.27
C MET A 46 5.87 12.22 -3.38
N LEU A 47 6.07 11.84 -4.64
CA LEU A 47 6.03 12.78 -5.77
C LEU A 47 4.66 13.47 -5.87
N LYS A 48 3.57 12.72 -5.69
CA LYS A 48 2.21 13.29 -5.64
C LYS A 48 2.06 14.30 -4.49
N ARG A 49 2.57 13.99 -3.29
CA ARG A 49 2.53 14.89 -2.12
C ARG A 49 3.26 16.20 -2.36
N GLN A 50 4.40 16.17 -3.05
CA GLN A 50 5.16 17.38 -3.40
C GLN A 50 4.43 18.29 -4.41
N MET A 51 3.42 17.76 -5.12
CA MET A 51 2.79 18.42 -6.26
C MET A 51 1.30 18.75 -6.05
N TYR A 52 0.76 18.52 -4.84
CA TYR A 52 -0.63 18.87 -4.56
C TYR A 52 -0.93 20.34 -4.89
N ARG A 53 -2.04 20.56 -5.60
CA ARG A 53 -2.50 21.87 -6.11
C ARG A 53 -1.54 22.59 -7.07
N ARG A 54 -0.44 21.97 -7.48
CA ARG A 54 0.60 22.55 -8.34
C ARG A 54 0.80 21.81 -9.67
N ALA A 55 0.15 20.67 -9.87
CA ALA A 55 0.31 19.86 -11.06
C ALA A 55 -0.97 19.12 -11.46
N ASN A 56 -1.16 18.96 -12.77
CA ASN A 56 -2.13 18.03 -13.35
C ASN A 56 -1.52 16.62 -13.50
N PHE A 57 -2.32 15.66 -13.95
CA PHE A 57 -1.87 14.27 -14.09
C PHE A 57 -0.69 14.11 -15.06
N ASP A 58 -0.67 14.85 -16.17
CA ASP A 58 0.41 14.77 -17.17
C ASP A 58 1.76 15.21 -16.58
N LEU A 59 1.75 16.29 -15.79
CA LEU A 59 2.93 16.77 -15.07
C LEU A 59 3.41 15.77 -14.00
N LEU A 60 2.48 15.14 -13.28
CA LEU A 60 2.81 14.10 -12.32
C LEU A 60 3.42 12.87 -13.02
N ARG A 61 2.84 12.44 -14.15
CA ARG A 61 3.34 11.31 -14.95
C ARG A 61 4.75 11.58 -15.45
N LYS A 62 5.02 12.76 -16.00
CA LYS A 62 6.37 13.18 -16.41
C LYS A 62 7.34 13.05 -15.24
N ARG A 63 6.99 13.57 -14.07
CA ARG A 63 7.87 13.51 -12.89
C ARG A 63 8.12 12.09 -12.39
N VAL A 64 7.14 11.19 -12.46
CA VAL A 64 7.32 9.78 -12.11
C VAL A 64 8.32 9.08 -13.03
N ILE A 65 8.27 9.38 -14.34
CA ILE A 65 9.18 8.82 -15.36
C ILE A 65 10.60 9.38 -15.19
N TYR A 66 10.74 10.69 -14.94
CA TYR A 66 12.07 11.34 -14.91
C TYR A 66 12.77 11.36 -13.55
N ALA A 67 12.08 11.15 -12.43
CA ALA A 67 12.72 11.16 -11.11
C ALA A 67 13.50 9.86 -10.78
N GLY A 68 13.84 9.07 -11.81
CA GLY A 68 14.37 7.70 -11.74
C GLY A 68 15.78 7.69 -11.19
#